data_AF-A0A0C3CY80-F1
#
_entry.id   AF-A0A0C3CY80-F1
#
_cell.length_a   1.000
_cell.length_b   1.000
_cell.length_c   1.000
_cell.angle_alpha   90.00
_cell.angle_beta   90.00
_cell.angle_gamma   90.00
#
_symmetry.space_group_name_H-M   'P 1'
#
loop_
_entity.id
_entity.type
_entity.pdbx_description
1 polymer ?
#
loop_
_entity_poly.entity_id
_entity_poly.type
_entity_poly.pdbx_seq_one_letter_code
_entity_poly.pdbx_strand_id
1 'polypeptide(L)'
;MESAFDFYNGRDILEKFALTVLEDQSAFDRASTDTIRRHFQQWSLTAYPAEQQHQDGACIGRSPRYHYAIQVDLEALNSVVHDAPAPPANDTTMKGWVKLIDKSWHLG
;
A
#
# COMPACT_ATOMS: atom_id res chain seq x y z
N MET A 1 -6.62 8.35 17.87
CA MET A 1 -6.79 7.44 16.73
C MET A 1 -8.11 6.68 16.84
N GLU A 2 -8.40 6.05 17.98
CA GLU A 2 -9.68 5.33 18.21
C GLU A 2 -10.95 6.19 18.10
N SER A 3 -10.93 7.42 18.60
CA SER A 3 -12.09 8.34 18.51
C SER A 3 -12.53 8.67 17.08
N ALA A 4 -11.59 8.66 16.13
CA ALA A 4 -11.92 8.86 14.71
C ALA A 4 -12.63 7.63 14.14
N PHE A 5 -12.18 6.42 14.49
CA PHE A 5 -12.83 5.18 14.06
C PHE A 5 -14.23 5.03 14.64
N ASP A 6 -14.46 5.48 15.88
CA ASP A 6 -15.78 5.51 16.50
C ASP A 6 -16.73 6.46 15.76
N PHE A 7 -16.25 7.66 15.42
CA PHE A 7 -17.04 8.66 14.72
C PHE A 7 -17.47 8.21 13.31
N TYR A 8 -16.62 7.47 12.61
CA TYR A 8 -16.91 6.96 11.26
C TYR A 8 -17.50 5.53 11.24
N ASN A 9 -17.90 4.97 12.39
CA ASN A 9 -18.34 3.56 12.49
C ASN A 9 -17.36 2.55 11.89
N GLY A 10 -16.06 2.86 11.93
CA GLY A 10 -14.99 2.09 11.31
C GLY A 10 -14.20 1.23 12.29
N ARG A 11 -14.74 0.91 13.48
CA ARG A 11 -14.03 0.04 14.45
C ARG A 11 -13.70 -1.33 13.87
N ASP A 12 -14.57 -1.85 13.01
CA ASP A 12 -14.35 -3.13 12.34
C ASP A 12 -13.14 -3.09 11.39
N ILE A 13 -12.69 -1.91 10.95
CA ILE A 13 -11.45 -1.75 10.19
C ILE A 13 -10.25 -2.18 11.03
N LEU A 14 -10.22 -1.90 12.33
CA LEU A 14 -9.07 -2.30 13.18
C LEU A 14 -8.92 -3.82 13.25
N GLU A 15 -10.04 -4.57 13.21
CA GLU A 15 -10.04 -6.03 13.20
C GLU A 15 -9.80 -6.63 11.79
N LYS A 16 -10.24 -5.93 10.74
CA LYS A 16 -10.15 -6.39 9.34
C LYS A 16 -8.93 -5.86 8.60
N PHE A 17 -8.16 -4.95 9.20
CA PHE A 17 -7.01 -4.33 8.56
C PHE A 17 -5.88 -5.35 8.42
N ALA A 18 -5.74 -5.89 7.22
CA ALA A 18 -4.67 -6.81 6.87
C ALA A 18 -3.74 -6.16 5.84
N LEU A 19 -2.50 -5.90 6.26
CA LEU A 19 -1.42 -5.54 5.36
C LEU A 19 -0.97 -6.78 4.58
N THR A 20 -0.87 -6.66 3.26
CA THR A 20 -0.28 -7.68 2.40
C THR A 20 1.11 -7.21 2.01
N VAL A 21 2.12 -7.83 2.61
CA VAL A 21 3.52 -7.56 2.32
C VAL A 21 4.01 -8.61 1.32
N LEU A 22 4.52 -8.15 0.18
CA LEU A 22 5.10 -9.00 -0.85
C LEU A 22 6.63 -8.86 -0.79
N GLU A 23 7.28 -9.81 -0.11
CA GLU A 23 8.74 -9.88 0.01
C GLU A 23 9.27 -10.95 -0.95
N ASP A 24 9.63 -10.53 -2.16
CA ASP A 24 10.40 -11.35 -3.09
C ASP A 24 11.68 -10.59 -3.45
N GLN A 25 12.75 -10.89 -2.71
CA GLN A 25 14.04 -10.23 -2.91
C GLN A 25 14.57 -10.47 -4.33
N SER A 26 14.32 -11.63 -4.92
CA SER A 26 14.80 -11.96 -6.27
C SER A 26 14.08 -11.14 -7.35
N ALA A 27 12.80 -10.83 -7.13
CA ALA A 27 12.00 -10.04 -8.06
C ALA A 27 12.09 -8.53 -7.82
N PHE A 28 12.33 -8.09 -6.58
CA PHE A 28 12.19 -6.68 -6.18
C PHE A 28 13.50 -5.98 -5.81
N ASP A 29 14.61 -6.70 -5.63
CA ASP A 29 15.89 -6.05 -5.35
C ASP A 29 16.27 -5.09 -6.48
N ARG A 30 16.43 -3.81 -6.11
CA ARG A 30 16.70 -2.69 -7.04
C ARG A 30 15.70 -2.58 -8.20
N ALA A 31 14.50 -3.13 -8.05
CA ALA A 31 13.48 -3.07 -9.09
C ALA A 31 12.99 -1.64 -9.30
N SER A 32 12.79 -1.28 -10.58
CA SER A 32 12.19 0.00 -10.93
C SER A 32 10.73 0.07 -10.47
N THR A 33 10.24 1.28 -10.21
CA THR A 33 8.81 1.51 -9.91
C THR A 33 7.89 0.97 -11.01
N ASP A 34 8.34 0.95 -12.26
CA ASP A 34 7.59 0.34 -13.37
C ASP A 34 7.50 -1.18 -13.27
N THR A 35 8.60 -1.84 -12.90
CA THR A 35 8.62 -3.29 -12.63
C THR A 35 7.65 -3.63 -11.49
N ILE A 36 7.69 -2.88 -10.39
CA ILE A 36 6.77 -3.07 -9.27
C ILE A 36 5.32 -2.83 -9.70
N ARG A 37 5.05 -1.80 -10.50
CA ARG A 37 3.70 -1.53 -11.03
C ARG A 37 3.17 -2.71 -11.85
N ARG A 38 3.95 -3.25 -12.78
CA ARG A 38 3.54 -4.39 -13.60
C ARG A 38 3.30 -5.64 -12.76
N HIS A 39 4.17 -5.91 -11.79
CA HIS A 39 3.96 -7.00 -10.84
C HIS A 39 2.65 -6.82 -10.05
N PHE A 40 2.42 -5.61 -9.52
CA PHE A 40 1.19 -5.27 -8.79
C PHE A 40 -0.07 -5.43 -9.65
N GLN A 41 -0.02 -5.00 -10.92
CA GLN A 41 -1.12 -5.21 -11.87
C GLN A 41 -1.44 -6.71 -12.00
N GLN A 42 -0.43 -7.57 -12.20
CA GLN A 42 -0.63 -9.02 -12.32
C GLN A 42 -1.15 -9.64 -11.03
N TRP A 43 -0.56 -9.31 -9.88
CA TRP A 43 -1.03 -9.75 -8.57
C TRP A 43 -2.48 -9.36 -8.32
N SER A 44 -2.89 -8.15 -8.69
CA SER A 44 -4.26 -7.67 -8.46
C SER A 44 -5.32 -8.48 -9.21
N LEU A 45 -4.97 -9.08 -10.36
CA LEU A 45 -5.88 -9.93 -11.14
C LEU A 45 -6.22 -11.24 -10.42
N THR A 46 -5.30 -11.77 -9.61
CA THR A 46 -5.51 -13.03 -8.88
C THR A 46 -5.95 -12.80 -7.44
N ALA A 47 -5.40 -11.79 -6.78
CA ALA A 47 -5.73 -11.45 -5.39
C ALA A 47 -7.16 -10.92 -5.25
N TYR A 48 -7.62 -10.09 -6.19
CA TYR A 48 -8.96 -9.52 -6.15
C TYR A 48 -10.08 -10.58 -6.06
N PRO A 49 -10.20 -11.54 -7.00
CA PRO A 49 -11.29 -12.53 -6.93
C PRO A 49 -11.16 -13.46 -5.72
N ALA A 50 -9.93 -13.74 -5.27
CA ALA A 50 -9.67 -14.57 -4.09
C ALA A 50 -10.09 -13.88 -2.79
N GLU A 51 -9.80 -12.59 -2.64
CA GLU A 51 -10.07 -11.83 -1.41
C GLU A 51 -11.51 -11.28 -1.37
N GLN A 52 -12.10 -10.89 -2.50
CA GLN A 52 -13.44 -10.29 -2.57
C GLN A 52 -14.56 -11.29 -2.82
N GLN A 53 -14.25 -12.59 -2.84
CA GLN A 53 -15.24 -13.68 -2.92
C GLN A 53 -16.33 -13.47 -3.98
N HIS A 54 -15.92 -13.25 -5.24
CA HIS A 54 -16.81 -13.13 -6.41
C HIS A 54 -18.05 -12.23 -6.20
N GLN A 55 -17.83 -10.96 -5.84
CA GLN A 55 -18.88 -9.96 -6.05
C GLN A 55 -19.00 -9.68 -7.56
N ASP A 56 -20.00 -10.30 -8.19
CA ASP A 56 -20.36 -10.05 -9.59
C ASP A 56 -20.45 -8.55 -9.87
N GLY A 57 -19.68 -8.07 -10.85
CA GLY A 57 -19.74 -6.70 -11.36
C GLY A 57 -18.85 -5.67 -10.65
N ALA A 58 -18.10 -6.03 -9.62
CA ALA A 58 -17.17 -5.09 -9.00
C ALA A 58 -15.86 -4.99 -9.83
N CYS A 59 -15.56 -3.79 -10.34
CA CYS A 59 -14.37 -3.54 -11.16
C CYS A 59 -13.10 -3.45 -10.30
N ILE A 60 -12.06 -4.19 -10.68
CA ILE A 60 -10.72 -4.10 -10.10
C ILE A 60 -10.22 -2.65 -10.19
N GLY A 61 -10.07 -1.98 -9.04
CA GLY A 61 -9.52 -0.61 -8.97
C GLY A 61 -10.47 0.47 -8.44
N ARG A 62 -11.70 0.14 -8.03
CA ARG A 62 -12.52 1.05 -7.22
C ARG A 62 -12.11 1.07 -5.74
N SER A 63 -11.54 -0.03 -5.25
CA SER A 63 -10.94 -0.09 -3.92
C SER A 63 -9.48 0.36 -3.97
N PRO A 64 -9.03 1.25 -3.05
CA PRO A 64 -7.62 1.64 -2.94
C PRO A 64 -6.65 0.46 -2.86
N ARG A 65 -7.07 -0.66 -2.24
CA ARG A 65 -6.28 -1.90 -2.11
C ARG A 65 -5.80 -2.47 -3.44
N TYR A 66 -6.57 -2.31 -4.51
CA TYR A 66 -6.24 -2.79 -5.86
C TYR A 66 -6.03 -1.64 -6.84
N HIS A 67 -5.76 -0.44 -6.33
CA HIS A 67 -5.51 0.77 -7.12
C HIS A 67 -4.11 1.32 -6.85
N TYR A 68 -3.68 1.32 -5.59
CA TYR A 68 -2.37 1.80 -5.17
C TYR A 68 -1.52 0.69 -4.55
N ALA A 69 -0.23 0.68 -4.89
CA ALA A 69 0.80 -0.07 -4.18
C ALA A 69 1.70 0.89 -3.42
N ILE A 70 2.20 0.45 -2.26
CA ILE A 70 3.21 1.18 -1.48
C ILE A 70 4.53 0.44 -1.69
N GLN A 71 5.50 1.10 -2.33
CA GLN A 71 6.86 0.57 -2.44
C GLN A 71 7.72 1.19 -1.32
N VAL A 72 8.34 0.31 -0.55
CA VAL A 72 9.30 0.66 0.51
C VAL A 72 10.66 0.09 0.10
N ASP A 73 11.54 0.95 -0.39
CA ASP A 73 12.95 0.60 -0.60
C ASP A 73 13.82 1.06 0.58
N LEU A 74 15.13 0.84 0.48
CA LEU A 74 16.06 1.20 1.56
C LEU A 74 16.01 2.68 1.91
N GLU A 75 15.83 3.56 0.92
CA GLU A 75 15.78 5.00 1.13
C GLU A 75 14.49 5.40 1.86
N ALA A 76 13.34 4.92 1.38
CA ALA A 76 12.05 5.14 2.03
C ALA A 76 12.05 4.59 3.47
N LEU A 77 12.58 3.38 3.68
CA LEU A 77 12.69 2.76 5.00
C LEU A 77 13.53 3.61 5.95
N ASN A 78 14.72 4.04 5.52
CA ASN A 78 15.59 4.89 6.33
C ASN A 78 14.93 6.24 6.65
N SER A 79 14.21 6.83 5.69
CA SER A 79 13.51 8.09 5.90
C SER A 79 12.49 8.02 7.05
N VAL A 80 11.77 6.90 7.16
CA VAL A 80 10.74 6.69 8.18
C VAL A 80 11.34 6.24 9.52
N VAL A 81 12.37 5.39 9.49
CA VAL A 81 12.92 4.77 10.70
C VAL A 81 13.98 5.65 11.38
N HIS A 82 14.76 6.39 10.61
CA HIS A 82 15.93 7.12 11.10
C HIS A 82 15.79 8.64 10.98
N ASP A 83 15.17 9.15 9.92
CA ASP A 83 15.12 10.60 9.68
C ASP A 83 13.88 11.27 10.29
N ALA A 84 12.74 10.56 10.31
CA ALA A 84 11.49 11.02 10.90
C ALA A 84 11.45 10.78 12.43
N PRO A 85 10.68 11.58 13.20
CA PRO A 85 10.42 11.31 14.60
C PRO A 85 9.80 9.91 14.79
N ALA A 86 10.34 9.14 15.74
CA ALA A 86 9.80 7.83 16.06
C ALA A 86 8.37 7.93 16.64
N PRO A 87 7.46 7.00 16.31
CA PRO A 87 6.16 6.91 16.95
C PRO A 87 6.26 6.88 18.49
N PRO A 88 5.32 7.50 19.22
CA PRO A 88 4.04 8.04 18.75
C PRO A 88 4.10 9.50 18.30
N ALA A 89 5.28 10.11 18.19
CA ALA A 89 5.39 11.50 17.74
C ALA A 89 4.87 11.64 16.29
N ASN A 90 4.09 12.69 16.02
CA ASN A 90 3.71 13.03 14.66
C ASN A 90 4.94 13.52 13.89
N ASP A 91 5.08 13.11 12.63
CA ASP A 91 6.11 13.67 11.76
C ASP A 91 5.73 15.10 11.32
N THR A 92 6.20 16.08 12.08
CA THR A 92 6.12 17.50 11.73
C THR A 92 7.26 17.96 10.82
N THR A 93 8.23 17.09 10.55
CA THR A 93 9.42 17.37 9.75
C THR A 93 9.22 17.04 8.27
N MET A 94 8.18 16.26 7.94
CA MET A 94 7.89 15.75 6.59
C MET A 94 9.08 14.98 5.99
N LYS A 95 9.87 14.32 6.84
CA LYS A 95 11.05 13.56 6.43
C LYS A 95 10.72 12.12 6.08
N GLY A 96 9.72 11.53 6.71
CA GLY A 96 9.29 10.17 6.41
C GLY A 96 8.46 10.14 5.14
N TRP A 97 8.83 9.28 4.19
CA TRP A 97 8.08 9.12 2.94
C TRP A 97 8.12 7.68 2.43
N VAL A 98 7.17 7.36 1.55
CA VAL A 98 7.08 6.10 0.81
C VAL A 98 6.69 6.38 -0.63
N LYS A 99 7.00 5.45 -1.54
CA LYS A 99 6.58 5.56 -2.94
C LYS A 99 5.16 5.04 -3.08
N LEU A 100 4.22 5.93 -3.39
CA LEU A 100 2.86 5.55 -3.76
C LEU A 100 2.80 5.31 -5.28
N ILE A 101 2.45 4.09 -5.68
CA ILE A 101 2.39 3.68 -7.07
C ILE A 101 0.92 3.55 -7.47
N ASP A 102 0.47 4.44 -8.35
CA ASP A 102 -0.78 4.25 -9.09
C ASP A 102 -0.60 3.17 -10.15
N LYS A 103 -1.50 2.18 -10.16
CA LYS A 103 -1.45 1.06 -11.10
C LYS A 103 -1.62 1.47 -12.57
N SER A 104 -2.32 2.56 -12.84
CA SER A 104 -2.75 3.03 -14.16
C SER A 104 -1.84 4.11 -14.74
N TRP A 105 -1.08 4.77 -13.86
CA TRP A 105 -0.14 5.83 -14.27
C TRP A 105 1.00 5.28 -15.13
N HIS A 106 1.18 5.87 -16.30
CA HIS A 106 2.34 5.67 -17.17
C HIS A 106 2.89 7.05 -17.54
N LEU A 107 4.22 7.19 -17.50
CA LEU A 107 4.88 8.36 -18.07
C LEU A 107 4.78 8.23 -19.59
N GLY A 108 4.02 9.12 -20.22
CA GLY A 108 3.98 9.27 -21.68
C GLY A 108 5.23 9.94 -22.22
#